data_AF-A0A7W7WXS3-F1
#
_entry.id   AF-A0A7W7WXS3-F1
#
_cell.length_a   1.000
_cell.length_b   1.000
_cell.length_c   1.000
_cell.angle_alpha   90.00
_cell.angle_beta   90.00
_cell.angle_gamma   90.00
#
_symmetry.space_group_name_H-M   'P 1'
#
loop_
_entity.id
_entity.type
_entity.pdbx_description
1 polymer ?
#
loop_
_entity_poly.entity_id
_entity_poly.type
_entity_poly.pdbx_seq_one_letter_code
_entity_poly.pdbx_strand_id
1 'polypeptide(L)' 'MTNPEVDSLAELIDDCTDLPRELRTAGKTIPAPRAAEPWQVDEDTYRQVEGLDAFV' A
#
# COMPACT_ATOMS: atom_id res chain seq x y z
N MET A 1 18.07 0.55 12.48
CA MET A 1 17.35 -0.51 13.19
C MET A 1 16.81 -1.42 12.11
N THR A 2 17.39 -2.60 11.92
CA THR A 2 16.94 -3.57 10.91
C THR A 2 15.89 -4.43 11.59
N ASN A 3 14.64 -4.39 11.13
CA ASN A 3 13.66 -5.37 11.59
C ASN A 3 14.14 -6.76 11.14
N PRO A 4 14.07 -7.79 12.00
CA PRO A 4 14.31 -9.15 11.55
C PRO A 4 13.30 -9.47 10.44
N GLU A 5 13.76 -10.19 9.42
CA GLU A 5 12.88 -10.78 8.43
C GLU A 5 11.97 -11.78 9.15
N VAL A 6 10.67 -11.67 8.92
CA VAL A 6 9.65 -12.60 9.39
C VAL A 6 9.77 -13.94 8.65
N ASP A 7 9.82 -15.03 9.42
CA ASP A 7 10.06 -16.39 8.90
C ASP A 7 8.74 -17.08 8.50
N SER A 8 7.58 -16.46 8.75
CA SER A 8 6.28 -17.03 8.42
C SER A 8 5.18 -16.01 8.17
N LEU A 9 4.15 -16.42 7.40
CA LEU A 9 2.93 -15.64 7.22
C LEU A 9 2.16 -15.42 8.54
N ALA A 10 2.27 -16.35 9.49
CA ALA A 10 1.63 -16.19 10.80
C ALA A 10 2.25 -15.04 11.61
N GLU A 11 3.58 -14.93 11.59
CA GLU A 11 4.32 -13.85 12.24
C GLU A 11 3.98 -12.49 11.62
N LEU A 12 3.89 -12.41 10.29
CA LEU A 12 3.41 -11.22 9.58
C LEU A 12 2.00 -10.79 10.02
N ILE A 13 1.10 -11.77 10.20
CA ILE A 13 -0.27 -11.50 10.64
C ILE A 13 -0.27 -11.01 12.10
N ASP A 14 0.50 -11.64 12.98
CA ASP A 14 0.60 -11.26 14.39
C ASP A 14 1.11 -9.82 14.52
N ASP A 15 2.19 -9.46 13.82
CA ASP A 15 2.73 -8.10 13.77
C ASP A 15 1.70 -7.07 13.29
N CYS A 16 0.90 -7.41 12.26
CA CYS A 16 -0.13 -6.52 11.72
C CYS A 16 -1.35 -6.39 12.66
N THR A 17 -1.63 -7.42 13.45
CA THR A 17 -2.78 -7.43 14.37
C THR A 17 -2.49 -6.74 15.70
N ASP A 18 -1.22 -6.49 16.03
CA ASP A 18 -0.78 -5.82 17.26
C ASP A 18 -1.04 -4.29 17.28
N LEU A 19 -1.98 -3.82 16.46
CA LEU A 19 -2.45 -2.44 16.46
C LEU A 19 -3.05 -2.08 17.84
N PRO A 20 -2.53 -1.05 18.54
CA PRO A 20 -3.08 -0.59 19.81
C PRO A 20 -4.59 -0.42 19.78
N ARG A 21 -5.28 -0.82 20.86
CA ARG A 21 -6.77 -0.81 20.91
C ARG A 21 -7.35 0.59 20.72
N GLU A 22 -6.59 1.61 21.08
CA GLU A 22 -6.91 3.02 20.94
C GLU A 22 -6.92 3.48 19.46
N LEU A 23 -6.17 2.78 18.59
CA LEU A 23 -6.12 3.01 17.14
C LEU A 23 -7.12 2.15 16.36
N ARG A 24 -7.61 1.05 16.96
CA ARG A 24 -8.69 0.26 16.38
C ARG A 24 -9.94 1.13 16.38
N THR A 25 -10.36 1.61 15.20
CA THR A 25 -11.59 2.40 14.99
C THR A 25 -12.84 1.54 15.19
N ALA A 26 -13.02 1.00 16.39
CA ALA A 26 -14.28 0.40 16.78
C ALA A 26 -15.33 1.52 16.89
N GLY A 27 -16.25 1.57 15.93
CA GLY A 27 -17.42 2.46 15.99
C GLY A 27 -17.25 3.87 15.41
N LYS A 28 -16.15 4.18 14.70
CA LYS A 28 -16.10 5.40 13.88
C LYS A 28 -16.72 5.12 12.52
N THR A 29 -17.76 5.87 12.15
CA THR A 29 -18.29 5.87 10.78
C THR A 29 -17.21 6.42 9.85
N ILE A 30 -16.57 5.54 9.08
CA ILE A 30 -15.65 5.94 8.02
C ILE A 30 -16.53 6.53 6.89
N PRO A 31 -16.15 7.67 6.28
CA PRO A 31 -16.86 8.20 5.13
C PRO A 31 -17.04 7.13 4.05
N ALA A 32 -18.15 7.19 3.33
CA ALA A 32 -18.36 6.30 2.19
C ALA A 32 -17.20 6.44 1.19
N PRO A 33 -16.73 5.34 0.57
CA PRO A 33 -15.75 5.43 -0.50
C PRO A 33 -16.22 6.39 -1.59
N ARG A 34 -15.35 7.33 -1.97
CA ARG A 34 -15.60 8.18 -3.13
C ARG A 34 -15.35 7.40 -4.41
N ALA A 35 -16.06 7.77 -5.49
CA ALA A 35 -15.66 7.34 -6.82
C ALA A 35 -14.21 7.82 -7.08
N ALA A 36 -13.35 6.90 -7.50
CA ALA A 36 -12.01 7.26 -7.94
C ALA A 36 -12.10 7.86 -9.35
N GLU A 37 -11.38 8.96 -9.56
CA GLU A 37 -11.08 9.41 -10.93
C GLU A 37 -10.26 8.33 -11.62
N PRO A 38 -10.47 8.06 -12.93
CA PRO A 38 -9.61 7.20 -13.70
C PRO A 38 -8.15 7.66 -13.56
N TRP A 39 -7.24 6.71 -13.38
CA TRP A 39 -5.83 7.03 -13.34
C TRP A 39 -5.39 7.55 -14.72
N GLN A 40 -4.71 8.70 -14.72
CA GLN A 40 -4.12 9.29 -15.91
C GLN A 40 -2.63 9.44 -15.68
N VAL A 41 -1.86 9.10 -16.70
CA VAL A 41 -0.41 9.29 -16.76
C VAL A 41 -0.18 10.47 -17.69
N ASP A 42 0.56 11.47 -17.22
CA ASP A 42 0.96 12.57 -18.07
C ASP A 42 2.16 12.19 -18.94
N GLU A 43 2.41 13.00 -19.96
CA GLU A 43 3.52 12.81 -20.90
C GLU A 43 4.90 12.86 -20.21
N ASP A 44 5.02 13.61 -19.11
CA ASP A 44 6.25 13.70 -18.34
C ASP A 44 6.58 12.38 -17.63
N THR A 45 5.56 11.69 -17.11
CA THR A 45 5.69 10.37 -16.49
C THR A 45 5.93 9.29 -17.54
N TYR A 46 5.24 9.35 -18.69
CA TYR A 46 5.46 8.42 -19.81
C TYR A 46 6.92 8.45 -20.30
N ARG A 47 7.49 9.66 -20.45
CA ARG A 47 8.89 9.83 -20.92
C ARG A 47 9.95 9.19 -20.01
N GLN A 48 9.67 8.97 -18.73
CA GLN A 48 10.64 8.34 -17.82
C GLN A 48 10.89 6.87 -18.14
N VAL A 49 9.93 6.22 -18.80
CA VAL A 49 9.98 4.79 -19.13
C VAL A 49 10.03 4.55 -20.64
N GLU A 50 10.10 5.61 -21.44
CA GLU A 50 10.22 5.54 -22.88
C GLU A 50 11.49 4.76 -23.28
N GLY A 51 11.31 3.69 -24.06
CA GLY A 51 12.41 2.85 -24.53
C GLY A 51 12.88 1.77 -23.54
N LEU A 52 12.27 1.63 -22.36
CA LEU A 52 12.55 0.51 -21.45
C LEU A 52 12.06 -0.84 -21.99
N ASP A 53 11.05 -0.83 -22.88
CA ASP A 53 10.53 -2.02 -23.56
C ASP A 53 11.58 -2.69 -24.47
N ALA A 54 12.70 -2.01 -24.76
CA ALA A 54 13.78 -2.53 -25.58
C ALA A 54 14.76 -3.47 -24.84
N PHE A 55 14.61 -3.61 -23.51
CA PHE A 55 15.52 -4.40 -22.65
C PHE A 55 14.86 -5.68 -22.09
N VAL A 56 14.05 -6.37 -22.91
CA VAL A 56 13.49 -7.70 -22.60
C VAL A 56 14.42 -8.82 -23.08
#